data_AF-A0A815JUW6-F1
#
_entry.id   AF-A0A815JUW6-F1
#
_cell.length_a   1.000
_cell.length_b   1.000
_cell.length_c   1.000
_cell.angle_alpha   90.00
_cell.angle_beta   90.00
_cell.angle_gamma   90.00
#
_symmetry.space_group_name_H-M   'P 1'
#
loop_
_entity.id
_entity.type
_entity.pdbx_description
1 polymer ?
#
loop_
_entity_poly.entity_id
_entity_poly.type
_entity_poly.pdbx_seq_one_letter_code
_entity_poly.pdbx_strand_id
1 'polypeptide(L)'
;FASMIAAKNSKTADDAIGNVTGSNSVNVFLGLGLPWLVAAIYWESKNLPFTVKAGDLSFSVLVFSVCCVLGMLVLILRRYLSIFGKAELGGPAIPKYLCSVFFVLLWIGYLALSSLQAYGYIKWQS
;
A
#
# COMPACT_ATOMS: atom_id res chain seq x y z
N PHE A 1 -17.17 -4.22 1.67
CA PHE A 1 -18.54 -4.11 1.12
C PHE A 1 -18.60 -3.04 0.02
N ALA A 2 -18.28 -1.77 0.32
CA ALA A 2 -18.31 -0.68 -0.66
C ALA A 2 -17.42 -0.90 -1.90
N SER A 3 -16.17 -1.36 -1.71
CA SER A 3 -15.26 -1.61 -2.84
C SER A 3 -15.69 -2.74 -3.76
N MET A 4 -16.34 -3.77 -3.22
CA MET A 4 -16.89 -4.89 -4.01
C MET A 4 -18.09 -4.43 -4.84
N ILE A 5 -18.92 -3.55 -4.29
CA ILE A 5 -20.06 -2.96 -5.00
C ILE A 5 -19.57 -2.04 -6.12
N ALA A 6 -18.57 -1.19 -5.83
CA ALA A 6 -17.92 -0.34 -6.85
C ALA A 6 -17.29 -1.18 -7.98
N ALA A 7 -16.68 -2.32 -7.64
CA ALA A 7 -16.11 -3.25 -8.63
C ALA A 7 -17.16 -3.94 -9.51
N LYS A 8 -18.34 -4.27 -8.96
CA LYS A 8 -19.41 -4.97 -9.70
C LYS A 8 -20.25 -4.03 -10.57
N ASN A 9 -20.37 -2.76 -10.16
CA ASN A 9 -21.23 -1.78 -10.82
C ASN A 9 -20.52 -0.96 -11.91
N SER A 10 -19.19 -1.03 -12.02
CA SER A 10 -18.39 -0.31 -13.02
C SER A 10 -17.85 -1.24 -14.10
N LYS A 11 -17.87 -0.78 -15.36
CA LYS A 11 -17.49 -1.58 -16.53
C LYS A 11 -16.02 -2.04 -16.53
N THR A 12 -15.14 -1.25 -15.92
CA THR A 12 -13.69 -1.51 -15.84
C THR A 12 -13.20 -1.80 -14.42
N ALA A 13 -14.10 -1.81 -13.42
CA ALA A 13 -13.78 -1.97 -11.99
C ALA A 13 -12.86 -0.88 -11.38
N ASP A 14 -12.52 0.18 -12.13
CA ASP A 14 -11.53 1.18 -11.72
C ASP A 14 -12.00 1.97 -10.47
N ASP A 15 -13.31 2.17 -10.31
CA ASP A 15 -13.92 2.84 -9.16
C ASP A 15 -13.60 2.12 -7.82
N ALA A 16 -13.31 0.82 -7.86
CA ALA A 16 -12.94 0.05 -6.69
C ALA A 16 -11.55 0.44 -6.15
N ILE A 17 -10.62 0.87 -7.02
CA ILE A 17 -9.27 1.30 -6.62
C ILE A 17 -9.36 2.51 -5.71
N GLY A 18 -10.11 3.54 -6.13
CA GLY A 18 -10.31 4.75 -5.35
C GLY A 18 -10.97 4.48 -4.01
N ASN A 19 -11.95 3.57 -3.97
CA ASN A 19 -12.66 3.22 -2.74
C ASN A 19 -11.77 2.46 -1.74
N VAL A 20 -11.03 1.44 -2.19
CA VAL A 20 -10.07 0.70 -1.33
C VAL A 20 -8.97 1.63 -0.84
N THR A 21 -8.34 2.38 -1.75
CA THR A 21 -7.22 3.27 -1.40
C THR A 21 -7.67 4.40 -0.49
N GLY A 22 -8.82 5.03 -0.77
CA GLY A 22 -9.34 6.13 0.05
C GLY A 22 -9.66 5.70 1.47
N SER A 23 -10.40 4.60 1.63
CA SER A 23 -10.75 4.08 2.97
C SER A 23 -9.52 3.62 3.76
N ASN A 24 -8.55 2.97 3.12
CA ASN A 24 -7.30 2.58 3.77
C ASN A 24 -6.43 3.79 4.13
N SER A 25 -6.39 4.81 3.28
CA SER A 25 -5.63 6.04 3.56
C SER A 25 -6.16 6.74 4.81
N VAL A 26 -7.49 6.86 4.94
CA VAL A 26 -8.10 7.43 6.15
C VAL A 26 -7.74 6.61 7.39
N ASN A 27 -7.76 5.28 7.30
CA ASN A 27 -7.38 4.41 8.42
C ASN A 27 -5.92 4.60 8.84
N VAL A 28 -5.00 4.78 7.89
CA VAL A 28 -3.57 5.03 8.20
C VAL A 28 -3.37 6.43 8.78
N PHE A 29 -3.92 7.46 8.13
CA PHE A 29 -3.74 8.85 8.57
C PHE A 29 -4.40 9.12 9.93
N LEU A 30 -5.65 8.68 10.12
CA LEU A 30 -6.35 8.88 11.38
C LEU A 30 -5.94 7.85 12.44
N GLY A 31 -5.77 6.58 12.05
CA GLY A 31 -5.46 5.51 13.00
C GLY A 31 -4.03 5.56 13.51
N LEU A 32 -3.04 5.82 12.64
CA LEU A 32 -1.63 5.90 13.03
C LEU A 32 -1.17 7.34 13.19
N GLY A 33 -1.59 8.28 12.32
CA GLY A 33 -1.12 9.66 12.37
C GLY A 33 -1.65 10.46 13.56
N LEU A 34 -2.93 10.32 13.93
CA LEU A 34 -3.51 11.10 15.02
C LEU A 34 -2.87 10.80 16.39
N PRO A 35 -2.64 9.55 16.81
CA PRO A 35 -1.91 9.27 18.05
C PRO A 35 -0.50 9.87 18.09
N TRP A 36 0.23 9.83 16.97
CA TRP A 36 1.56 10.42 16.85
C TRP A 36 1.53 11.95 16.99
N LEU A 37 0.52 12.61 16.39
CA LEU A 37 0.31 14.05 16.55
C LEU A 37 0.02 14.41 18.00
N VAL A 38 -0.90 13.69 18.65
CA VAL A 38 -1.25 13.92 20.06
C VAL A 38 -0.03 13.70 20.96
N ALA A 39 0.75 12.65 20.72
CA ALA A 39 1.99 12.40 21.46
C ALA A 39 2.98 13.55 21.30
N ALA A 40 3.22 14.03 20.08
CA ALA A 40 4.12 15.15 19.83
C ALA A 40 3.70 16.41 20.60
N ILE A 41 2.40 16.77 20.57
CA ILE A 41 1.86 17.92 21.32
C ILE A 41 2.03 17.72 22.84
N TYR A 42 1.77 16.51 23.34
CA TYR A 42 1.91 16.21 24.76
C TYR A 42 3.36 16.38 25.23
N TRP A 43 4.33 15.81 24.53
CA TRP A 43 5.75 15.91 24.89
C TRP A 43 6.27 17.34 24.78
N GLU A 44 5.85 18.09 23.77
CA GLU A 44 6.14 19.52 23.63
C GLU A 44 5.58 20.32 24.81
N SER A 45 4.34 20.05 25.24
CA SER A 45 3.73 20.71 26.40
C SER A 45 4.48 20.46 27.72
N LYS A 46 5.27 19.38 27.78
CA LYS A 46 6.12 19.02 28.92
C LYS A 46 7.54 19.58 28.80
N ASN A 47 7.87 20.27 27.71
CA ASN A 47 9.23 20.69 27.36
C ASN A 47 10.23 19.51 27.40
N LEU A 48 9.78 18.33 26.98
CA LEU A 48 10.58 17.11 26.97
C LEU A 48 10.72 16.59 25.53
N PRO A 49 11.88 16.00 25.18
CA PRO A 49 12.11 15.50 23.83
C PRO A 49 11.21 14.29 23.52
N PHE A 50 10.53 14.34 22.39
CA PHE A 50 9.77 13.21 21.87
C PHE A 50 10.69 12.21 21.16
N THR A 51 11.19 11.21 21.89
CA THR A 51 12.11 10.19 21.35
C THR A 51 11.36 8.88 21.09
N VAL A 52 11.32 8.44 19.84
CA VAL A 52 10.73 7.15 19.46
C VAL A 52 11.76 6.28 18.75
N LYS A 53 11.83 5.00 19.14
CA LYS A 53 12.72 4.01 18.50
C LYS A 53 12.14 3.65 17.13
N ALA A 54 12.90 3.91 16.07
CA ALA A 54 12.47 3.69 14.69
C ALA A 54 12.21 2.20 14.36
N GLY A 55 12.88 1.27 15.05
CA GLY A 55 12.66 -0.17 14.92
C GLY A 55 12.66 -0.66 13.46
N ASP A 56 11.88 -1.71 13.21
CA ASP A 56 11.75 -2.36 11.90
C ASP A 56 10.88 -1.59 10.89
N LEU A 57 10.35 -0.43 11.31
CA LEU A 57 9.39 0.35 10.54
C LEU A 57 10.04 0.93 9.28
N SER A 58 11.26 1.46 9.38
CA SER A 58 11.97 2.08 8.26
C SER A 58 12.16 1.11 7.08
N PHE A 59 12.60 -0.11 7.38
CA PHE A 59 12.77 -1.16 6.38
C PHE A 59 11.45 -1.53 5.71
N SER A 60 10.42 -1.82 6.52
CA SER A 60 9.11 -2.22 6.02
C SER A 60 8.48 -1.13 5.14
N VAL A 61 8.59 0.14 5.54
CA VAL A 61 8.10 1.29 4.76
C VAL A 61 8.83 1.40 3.41
N LEU A 62 10.15 1.16 3.38
CA LEU A 62 10.92 1.20 2.15
C LEU A 62 10.52 0.08 1.17
N VAL A 63 10.42 -1.17 1.65
CA VAL A 63 9.99 -2.30 0.81
C VAL A 63 8.57 -2.07 0.30
N PHE A 64 7.66 -1.64 1.17
CA PHE A 64 6.30 -1.29 0.79
C PHE A 64 6.26 -0.20 -0.29
N SER A 65 7.06 0.86 -0.14
CA SER A 65 7.11 1.97 -1.10
C SER A 65 7.57 1.51 -2.48
N VAL A 66 8.57 0.63 -2.55
CA VAL A 66 9.02 0.02 -3.81
C VAL A 66 7.90 -0.82 -4.45
N CYS A 67 7.23 -1.68 -3.66
CA CYS A 67 6.09 -2.45 -4.14
C CYS A 67 4.96 -1.55 -4.65
N CYS A 68 4.67 -0.43 -3.99
CA CYS A 68 3.68 0.55 -4.42
C CYS A 68 4.06 1.21 -5.75
N VAL A 69 5.31 1.63 -5.93
CA VAL A 69 5.78 2.22 -7.20
C VAL A 69 5.64 1.22 -8.34
N LEU A 70 6.12 -0.02 -8.15
CA LEU A 70 5.97 -1.09 -9.14
C LEU A 70 4.49 -1.35 -9.46
N GLY A 71 3.65 -1.40 -8.43
CA GLY A 71 2.22 -1.62 -8.60
C GLY A 71 1.51 -0.49 -9.37
N MET A 72 1.81 0.77 -9.04
CA MET A 72 1.30 1.94 -9.76
C MET A 72 1.78 1.96 -11.21
N LEU A 73 3.05 1.63 -11.47
CA LEU A 73 3.57 1.52 -12.84
C LEU A 73 2.77 0.51 -13.67
N VAL A 74 2.44 -0.65 -13.10
CA VAL A 74 1.59 -1.65 -13.79
C VAL A 74 0.21 -1.08 -14.10
N LEU A 75 -0.45 -0.40 -13.15
CA LEU A 75 -1.77 0.20 -13.38
C LEU A 75 -1.73 1.28 -14.46
N ILE A 76 -0.70 2.14 -14.44
CA ILE A 76 -0.47 3.18 -15.45
C ILE A 76 -0.25 2.53 -16.83
N LEU A 77 0.61 1.51 -16.92
CA LEU A 77 0.86 0.79 -18.17
C LEU A 77 -0.42 0.15 -18.72
N ARG A 78 -1.26 -0.44 -17.86
CA ARG A 78 -2.55 -1.00 -18.25
C ARG A 78 -3.55 0.05 -18.73
N ARG A 79 -3.48 1.27 -18.20
CA ARG A 79 -4.30 2.41 -18.64
C ARG A 79 -3.89 2.91 -20.03
N TYR A 80 -2.60 3.00 -20.32
CA TYR A 80 -2.10 3.65 -21.55
C TYR A 80 -1.88 2.68 -22.73
N LEU A 81 -1.61 1.40 -22.49
CA LEU A 81 -1.36 0.44 -23.57
C LEU A 81 -2.68 -0.17 -24.08
N SER A 82 -2.91 -0.06 -25.39
CA SER A 82 -4.10 -0.60 -26.06
C SER A 82 -4.27 -2.11 -25.92
N ILE A 83 -3.16 -2.85 -25.77
CA ILE A 83 -3.15 -4.31 -25.57
C ILE A 83 -3.90 -4.76 -24.31
N PHE A 84 -4.04 -3.87 -23.32
CA PHE A 84 -4.72 -4.13 -22.05
C PHE A 84 -6.16 -3.62 -22.01
N GLY A 85 -6.69 -3.11 -23.12
CA GLY A 85 -8.07 -2.61 -23.20
C GLY A 85 -8.31 -1.27 -22.49
N LYS A 86 -7.24 -0.52 -22.15
CA LYS A 86 -7.29 0.79 -21.46
C LYS A 86 -8.05 0.78 -20.12
N ALA A 87 -7.98 -0.33 -19.40
CA ALA A 87 -8.61 -0.50 -18.08
C ALA A 87 -7.53 -0.76 -17.01
N GLU A 88 -7.69 -0.21 -15.81
CA GLU A 88 -6.68 -0.32 -14.74
C GLU A 88 -6.81 -1.66 -14.00
N LEU A 89 -8.05 -2.05 -13.65
CA LEU A 89 -8.35 -3.35 -13.02
C LEU A 89 -8.97 -4.34 -13.99
N GLY A 90 -9.92 -3.89 -14.82
CA GLY A 90 -10.70 -4.72 -15.76
C GLY A 90 -9.99 -5.02 -17.08
N GLY A 91 -10.77 -5.16 -18.16
CA GLY A 91 -10.22 -5.46 -19.49
C GLY A 91 -10.10 -6.97 -19.79
N PRO A 92 -9.28 -7.35 -20.80
CA PRO A 92 -9.21 -8.73 -21.28
C PRO A 92 -8.83 -9.73 -20.16
N ALA A 93 -9.44 -10.91 -20.17
CA ALA A 93 -9.35 -11.85 -19.06
C ALA A 93 -7.90 -12.27 -18.72
N ILE A 94 -7.11 -12.62 -19.73
CA ILE A 94 -5.73 -13.10 -19.56
C ILE A 94 -4.85 -12.06 -18.85
N PRO A 95 -4.67 -10.83 -19.38
CA PRO A 95 -3.82 -9.83 -18.71
C PRO A 95 -4.38 -9.40 -17.35
N LYS A 96 -5.71 -9.38 -17.17
CA LYS A 96 -6.33 -9.13 -15.86
C LYS A 96 -5.83 -10.11 -14.81
N TYR A 97 -5.88 -11.42 -15.09
CA TYR A 97 -5.45 -12.43 -14.14
C TYR A 97 -3.93 -12.43 -13.94
N LEU A 98 -3.14 -12.23 -14.98
CA LEU A 98 -1.68 -12.13 -14.86
C LEU A 98 -1.26 -10.96 -13.95
N CYS A 99 -1.82 -9.77 -14.15
CA CYS A 99 -1.52 -8.62 -13.28
C CYS A 99 -2.02 -8.86 -11.86
N SER A 100 -3.19 -9.49 -11.69
CA SER A 100 -3.70 -9.88 -10.37
C SER A 100 -2.74 -10.81 -9.63
N VAL A 101 -2.20 -11.83 -10.30
CA VAL A 101 -1.21 -12.75 -9.71
C VAL A 101 0.07 -12.00 -9.34
N PHE A 102 0.55 -11.12 -10.22
CA PHE A 102 1.72 -10.28 -9.95
C PHE A 102 1.54 -9.40 -8.70
N PHE A 103 0.38 -8.75 -8.53
CA PHE A 103 0.09 -7.97 -7.31
C PHE A 103 0.08 -8.82 -6.04
N VAL A 104 -0.47 -10.04 -6.11
CA VAL A 104 -0.43 -10.98 -4.98
C VAL A 104 1.01 -11.40 -4.65
N LEU A 105 1.84 -11.65 -5.67
CA LEU A 105 3.25 -11.97 -5.47
C LEU A 105 4.04 -10.81 -4.86
N LEU A 106 3.79 -9.56 -5.29
CA LEU A 106 4.37 -8.38 -4.65
C LEU A 106 3.97 -8.29 -3.17
N TRP A 107 2.70 -8.55 -2.85
CA TRP A 107 2.21 -8.53 -1.47
C TRP A 107 2.85 -9.62 -0.60
N ILE A 108 2.92 -10.86 -1.10
CA ILE A 108 3.59 -11.96 -0.38
C ILE A 108 5.08 -11.65 -0.21
N GLY A 109 5.74 -11.12 -1.24
CA GLY A 109 7.14 -10.71 -1.19
C GLY A 109 7.40 -9.64 -0.13
N TYR A 110 6.55 -8.62 -0.08
CA TYR A 110 6.59 -7.59 0.97
C TYR A 110 6.47 -8.20 2.37
N LEU A 111 5.47 -9.07 2.58
CA LEU A 111 5.28 -9.73 3.88
C LEU A 111 6.48 -10.59 4.25
N ALA A 112 6.97 -11.40 3.32
CA ALA A 112 8.11 -12.28 3.56
C ALA A 112 9.36 -11.49 3.94
N LEU A 113 9.71 -10.46 3.16
CA LEU A 113 10.89 -9.62 3.44
C LEU A 113 10.76 -8.89 4.78
N SER A 114 9.60 -8.30 5.06
CA SER A 114 9.37 -7.57 6.32
C SER A 114 9.39 -8.52 7.52
N SER A 115 8.80 -9.71 7.41
CA SER A 115 8.86 -10.73 8.47
C SER A 115 10.29 -11.24 8.69
N LEU A 116 11.04 -11.52 7.63
CA LEU A 116 12.43 -11.99 7.75
C LEU A 116 13.32 -10.96 8.45
N GLN A 117 13.09 -9.66 8.20
CA GLN A 117 13.79 -8.60 8.90
C GLN A 117 13.35 -8.50 10.38
N ALA A 118 12.04 -8.56 10.66
CA ALA A 118 11.52 -8.53 12.03
C ALA A 118 12.00 -9.73 12.89
N TYR A 119 12.20 -10.90 12.29
CA TYR A 119 12.78 -12.08 12.96
C TYR A 119 14.33 -12.05 13.01
N GLY A 120 14.97 -11.01 12.47
CA GLY A 120 16.43 -10.83 12.54
C GLY A 120 17.24 -11.64 11.53
N TYR A 121 16.60 -12.31 10.56
CA TYR A 121 17.30 -12.99 9.47
C TYR A 121 17.90 -12.01 8.46
N ILE A 122 17.25 -10.86 8.25
CA ILE A 122 17.77 -9.75 7.45
C ILE A 122 18.19 -8.63 8.39
N LYS A 123 19.45 -8.21 8.29
CA LYS A 123 19.96 -7.06 9.05
C LYS A 123 19.70 -5.78 8.29
N TRP A 124 19.09 -4.79 8.95
CA TRP A 124 18.86 -3.46 8.43
C TRP A 124 19.49 -2.45 9.40
N GLN A 125 20.34 -1.58 8.88
CA GLN A 125 20.90 -0.47 9.66
C GLN A 125 19.99 0.74 9.47
N SER A 126 19.16 1.03 10.48
CA SER A 126 18.39 2.28 10.58
C SER A 126 19.09 3.27 11.49
#